data_AF-A0A645E6T7-F1
#
_entry.id   AF-A0A645E6T7-F1
#
_cell.length_a   1.000
_cell.length_b   1.000
_cell.length_c   1.000
_cell.angle_alpha   90.00
_cell.angle_beta   90.00
_cell.angle_gamma   90.00
#
_symmetry.space_group_name_H-M   'P 1'
#
loop_
_entity.id
_entity.type
_entity.pdbx_description
1 polymer ?
#
loop_
_entity_poly.entity_id
_entity_poly.type
_entity_poly.pdbx_seq_one_letter_code
_entity_poly.pdbx_strand_id
1 'polypeptide(L)'
;MTGGEPQDGYPVILTDWIGRDGLKCLKIKLTGSDAVWDYQRLIAVGRIALDRGVEALSPDFNCLVKTPEYVNDILDRLRREAPEIYALILYVEQPFPYDLENHRIDVHSVAARKPLFMDESAHDWQFVKMGYELGWNGVALKVCKTQTGALLSACWAKKHGMQLMVQDLTNPMLAMIPHVQLAAHIGTIKGVECNAPQFYPEVSSREAQYHPGLYRRRDGVVDLTTLGGNGFGYAMPLE
;
A
#
# COMPACT_ATOMS: atom_id res chain seq x y z
N MET A 1 -23.36 6.42 -12.49
CA MET A 1 -23.84 7.29 -11.40
C MET A 1 -25.35 7.21 -11.37
N THR A 2 -25.94 7.12 -10.19
CA THR A 2 -27.39 6.94 -9.98
C THR A 2 -28.09 8.23 -9.53
N GLY A 3 -27.34 9.32 -9.27
CA GLY A 3 -27.85 10.62 -8.82
C GLY A 3 -28.04 10.72 -7.30
N GLY A 4 -27.74 9.67 -6.55
CA GLY A 4 -27.78 9.64 -5.08
C GLY A 4 -26.41 9.80 -4.41
N GLU A 5 -25.39 10.15 -5.19
CA GLU A 5 -24.05 10.35 -4.68
C GLU A 5 -23.95 11.59 -3.75
N PRO A 6 -23.05 11.58 -2.75
CA PRO A 6 -22.80 12.75 -1.90
C PRO A 6 -22.42 14.00 -2.71
N GLN A 7 -22.91 15.16 -2.28
CA GLN A 7 -22.54 16.48 -2.83
C GLN A 7 -21.59 17.23 -1.89
N ASP A 8 -20.60 16.52 -1.34
CA ASP A 8 -19.61 17.06 -0.41
C ASP A 8 -18.36 17.64 -1.10
N GLY A 9 -18.33 17.60 -2.44
CA GLY A 9 -17.22 18.12 -3.24
C GLY A 9 -16.04 17.16 -3.39
N TYR A 10 -16.15 15.90 -2.95
CA TYR A 10 -15.12 14.87 -3.13
C TYR A 10 -15.43 13.92 -4.29
N PRO A 11 -14.40 13.33 -4.93
CA PRO A 11 -14.62 12.36 -5.98
C PRO A 11 -15.30 11.09 -5.45
N VAL A 12 -16.24 10.56 -6.23
CA VAL A 12 -17.00 9.35 -5.86
C VAL A 12 -16.40 8.10 -6.50
N ILE A 13 -15.82 8.24 -7.70
CA ILE A 13 -15.29 7.12 -8.48
C ILE A 13 -13.78 7.22 -8.65
N LEU A 14 -13.15 6.06 -8.89
CA LEU A 14 -11.70 5.93 -9.03
C LEU A 14 -11.09 6.85 -10.09
N THR A 15 -11.73 7.00 -11.26
CA THR A 15 -11.20 7.85 -12.34
C THR A 15 -11.11 9.31 -11.95
N ASP A 16 -12.03 9.78 -11.11
CA ASP A 16 -12.08 11.18 -10.68
C ASP A 16 -11.03 11.42 -9.60
N TRP A 17 -10.76 10.44 -8.72
CA TRP A 17 -9.63 10.47 -7.80
C TRP A 17 -8.29 10.50 -8.55
N ILE A 18 -8.12 9.67 -9.58
CA ILE A 18 -6.89 9.67 -10.41
C ILE A 18 -6.69 11.06 -11.04
N GLY A 19 -7.75 11.65 -11.60
CA GLY A 19 -7.67 12.97 -12.22
C GLY A 19 -7.41 14.12 -11.23
N ARG A 20 -8.11 14.13 -10.09
CA ARG A 20 -8.01 15.19 -9.08
C ARG A 20 -6.64 15.21 -8.39
N ASP A 21 -6.17 14.05 -7.94
CA ASP A 21 -4.97 13.94 -7.12
C ASP A 21 -3.71 13.59 -7.94
N GLY A 22 -3.88 13.27 -9.23
CA GLY A 22 -2.79 12.86 -10.12
C GLY A 22 -2.19 11.50 -9.75
N LEU A 23 -3.00 10.59 -9.20
CA LEU A 23 -2.53 9.33 -8.62
C LEU A 23 -1.72 8.49 -9.62
N LYS A 24 -0.53 8.06 -9.21
CA LYS A 24 0.41 7.25 -10.03
C LYS A 24 0.44 5.77 -9.67
N CYS A 25 -0.02 5.41 -8.47
CA CYS A 25 -0.02 4.04 -7.97
C CYS A 25 -1.40 3.72 -7.40
N LEU A 26 -1.92 2.52 -7.67
CA LEU A 26 -3.21 2.07 -7.15
C LEU A 26 -3.10 0.73 -6.43
N LYS A 27 -3.64 0.66 -5.21
CA LYS A 27 -3.87 -0.60 -4.50
C LYS A 27 -5.21 -1.19 -4.91
N ILE A 28 -5.24 -2.48 -5.20
CA ILE A 28 -6.46 -3.22 -5.59
C ILE A 28 -6.77 -4.21 -4.48
N LYS A 29 -7.77 -3.91 -3.66
CA LYS A 29 -8.32 -4.88 -2.70
C LYS A 29 -9.04 -6.01 -3.43
N LEU A 30 -8.69 -7.25 -3.13
CA LEU A 30 -9.21 -8.50 -3.68
C LEU A 30 -9.83 -9.35 -2.57
N THR A 31 -10.61 -10.36 -2.93
CA THR A 31 -11.27 -11.23 -1.93
C THR A 31 -10.39 -12.36 -1.43
N GLY A 32 -9.45 -12.86 -2.26
CA GLY A 32 -8.65 -14.05 -1.95
C GLY A 32 -9.45 -15.35 -1.84
N SER A 33 -10.72 -15.33 -2.25
CA SER A 33 -11.67 -16.46 -2.09
C SER A 33 -12.50 -16.74 -3.35
N ASP A 34 -12.55 -15.80 -4.29
CA ASP A 34 -13.19 -15.97 -5.60
C ASP A 34 -12.22 -15.58 -6.72
N ALA A 35 -11.57 -16.59 -7.32
CA ALA A 35 -10.54 -16.36 -8.34
C ALA A 35 -11.09 -15.69 -9.61
N VAL A 36 -12.36 -15.94 -9.95
CA VAL A 36 -13.00 -15.33 -11.13
C VAL A 36 -13.24 -13.85 -10.87
N TRP A 37 -13.80 -13.52 -9.71
CA TRP A 37 -14.03 -12.13 -9.32
C TRP A 37 -12.71 -11.36 -9.16
N ASP A 38 -11.71 -11.95 -8.50
CA ASP A 38 -10.41 -11.32 -8.28
C ASP A 38 -9.71 -11.00 -9.60
N TYR A 39 -9.70 -11.96 -10.54
CA TYR A 39 -9.16 -11.76 -11.88
C TYR A 39 -9.92 -10.67 -12.65
N GLN A 40 -11.25 -10.69 -12.64
CA GLN A 40 -12.05 -9.66 -13.32
C GLN A 40 -11.81 -8.26 -12.75
N ARG A 41 -11.66 -8.14 -11.42
CA ARG A 41 -11.34 -6.87 -10.77
C ARG A 41 -9.96 -6.37 -11.16
N LEU A 42 -8.96 -7.24 -11.24
CA LEU A 42 -7.62 -6.89 -11.74
C LEU A 42 -7.67 -6.37 -13.17
N ILE A 43 -8.42 -7.02 -14.05
CA ILE A 43 -8.63 -6.55 -15.43
C ILE A 43 -9.33 -5.18 -15.46
N ALA A 44 -10.41 -5.01 -14.70
CA ALA A 44 -11.18 -3.77 -14.70
C ALA A 44 -10.35 -2.58 -14.21
N VAL A 45 -9.65 -2.71 -13.09
CA VAL A 45 -8.80 -1.64 -12.56
C VAL A 45 -7.55 -1.45 -13.42
N GLY A 46 -6.96 -2.54 -13.94
CA GLY A 46 -5.81 -2.47 -14.84
C GLY A 46 -6.09 -1.71 -16.12
N ARG A 47 -7.28 -1.87 -16.72
CA ARG A 47 -7.71 -1.07 -17.88
C ARG A 47 -7.82 0.41 -17.55
N ILE A 48 -8.45 0.74 -16.41
CA ILE A 48 -8.51 2.13 -15.93
C ILE A 48 -7.10 2.70 -15.72
N ALA A 49 -6.19 1.91 -15.17
CA ALA A 49 -4.81 2.31 -14.93
C ALA A 49 -4.07 2.64 -16.24
N LEU A 50 -4.19 1.79 -17.25
CA LEU A 50 -3.61 2.01 -18.57
C LEU A 50 -4.20 3.27 -19.24
N ASP A 51 -5.53 3.39 -19.24
CA ASP A 51 -6.24 4.53 -19.86
C ASP A 51 -5.88 5.86 -19.20
N ARG A 52 -5.54 5.85 -17.90
CA ARG A 52 -5.22 7.05 -17.10
C ARG A 52 -3.73 7.27 -16.86
N GLY A 53 -2.85 6.44 -17.43
CA GLY A 53 -1.40 6.57 -17.27
C GLY A 53 -0.90 6.34 -15.84
N VAL A 54 -1.58 5.47 -15.09
CA VAL A 54 -1.10 4.99 -13.78
C VAL A 54 0.09 4.05 -14.01
N GLU A 55 1.10 4.16 -13.16
CA GLU A 55 2.40 3.50 -13.35
C GLU A 55 2.52 2.16 -12.63
N ALA A 56 1.76 1.96 -11.56
CA ALA A 56 1.92 0.78 -10.70
C ALA A 56 0.60 0.33 -10.05
N LEU A 57 0.46 -1.00 -9.93
CA LEU A 57 -0.63 -1.67 -9.24
C LEU A 57 -0.09 -2.55 -8.11
N SER A 58 -0.79 -2.60 -6.98
CA SER A 58 -0.52 -3.53 -5.89
C SER A 58 -1.80 -4.29 -5.51
N PRO A 59 -2.04 -5.50 -6.05
CA PRO A 59 -3.11 -6.38 -5.58
C PRO A 59 -2.88 -6.83 -4.14
N ASP A 60 -3.94 -6.76 -3.35
CA ASP A 60 -3.96 -7.11 -1.93
C ASP A 60 -5.14 -8.06 -1.68
N PHE A 61 -4.82 -9.27 -1.23
CA PHE A 61 -5.75 -10.41 -1.18
C PHE A 61 -6.35 -10.65 0.22
N ASN A 62 -6.13 -9.74 1.19
CA ASN A 62 -6.78 -9.73 2.50
C ASN A 62 -6.68 -11.07 3.29
N CYS A 63 -5.53 -11.76 3.25
CA CYS A 63 -5.24 -12.94 4.08
C CYS A 63 -6.09 -14.21 3.86
N LEU A 64 -6.98 -14.27 2.87
CA LEU A 64 -7.94 -15.40 2.73
C LEU A 64 -7.48 -16.54 1.80
N VAL A 65 -6.39 -16.34 1.07
CA VAL A 65 -5.88 -17.34 0.13
C VAL A 65 -5.27 -18.51 0.89
N LYS A 66 -5.65 -19.74 0.51
CA LYS A 66 -5.21 -20.96 1.19
C LYS A 66 -3.96 -21.59 0.60
N THR A 67 -3.72 -21.44 -0.70
CA THR A 67 -2.60 -22.09 -1.37
C THR A 67 -1.93 -21.16 -2.40
N PRO A 68 -0.60 -21.29 -2.63
CA PRO A 68 0.13 -20.50 -3.62
C PRO A 68 -0.43 -20.57 -5.04
N GLU A 69 -1.01 -21.72 -5.43
CA GLU A 69 -1.58 -21.96 -6.75
C GLU A 69 -2.64 -20.91 -7.11
N TYR A 70 -3.45 -20.50 -6.13
CA TYR A 70 -4.48 -19.47 -6.35
C TYR A 70 -3.89 -18.16 -6.91
N VAL A 71 -2.80 -17.67 -6.29
CA VAL A 71 -2.13 -16.44 -6.74
C VAL A 71 -1.34 -16.69 -8.02
N ASN A 72 -0.65 -17.83 -8.10
CA ASN A 72 0.14 -18.22 -9.26
C ASN A 72 -0.71 -18.28 -10.53
N ASP A 73 -1.87 -18.91 -10.48
CA ASP A 73 -2.78 -19.05 -11.61
C ASP A 73 -3.31 -17.69 -12.09
N ILE A 74 -3.66 -16.80 -11.16
CA ILE A 74 -4.08 -15.42 -11.50
C ILE A 74 -2.93 -14.66 -12.18
N LEU A 75 -1.72 -14.70 -11.63
CA LEU A 75 -0.55 -14.01 -12.18
C LEU A 75 -0.14 -14.58 -13.54
N ASP A 76 -0.12 -15.90 -13.70
CA ASP A 76 0.22 -16.57 -14.95
C ASP A 76 -0.81 -16.29 -16.03
N ARG A 77 -2.09 -16.28 -15.65
CA ARG A 77 -3.18 -15.90 -16.54
C ARG A 77 -3.07 -14.45 -16.98
N LEU A 78 -2.80 -13.51 -16.07
CA LEU A 78 -2.57 -12.11 -16.43
C LEU A 78 -1.37 -11.97 -17.38
N ARG A 79 -0.26 -12.64 -17.09
CA ARG A 79 0.93 -12.62 -17.95
C ARG A 79 0.65 -13.10 -19.37
N ARG A 80 -0.27 -14.07 -19.54
CA ARG A 80 -0.65 -14.62 -20.85
C ARG A 80 -1.72 -13.79 -21.57
N GLU A 81 -2.75 -13.33 -20.85
CA GLU A 81 -3.98 -12.77 -21.43
C GLU A 81 -4.04 -11.23 -21.37
N ALA A 82 -3.27 -10.59 -20.47
CA ALA A 82 -3.19 -9.14 -20.30
C ALA A 82 -1.77 -8.72 -19.83
N PRO A 83 -0.73 -8.97 -20.65
CA PRO A 83 0.67 -8.77 -20.26
C PRO A 83 0.99 -7.33 -19.84
N GLU A 84 0.30 -6.33 -20.42
CA GLU A 84 0.43 -4.92 -20.07
C GLU A 84 -0.07 -4.63 -18.64
N ILE A 85 -1.15 -5.27 -18.19
CA ILE A 85 -1.65 -5.15 -16.81
C ILE A 85 -0.72 -5.90 -15.86
N TYR A 86 -0.26 -7.09 -16.26
CA TYR A 86 0.73 -7.84 -15.50
C TYR A 86 2.02 -7.03 -15.29
N ALA A 87 2.46 -6.27 -16.29
CA ALA A 87 3.63 -5.41 -16.18
C ALA A 87 3.45 -4.28 -15.16
N LEU A 88 2.24 -3.72 -15.03
CA LEU A 88 1.93 -2.70 -14.03
C LEU A 88 1.95 -3.22 -12.59
N ILE A 89 1.76 -4.53 -12.36
CA ILE A 89 1.81 -5.09 -11.00
C ILE A 89 3.22 -4.93 -10.43
N LEU A 90 3.35 -4.07 -9.41
CA LEU A 90 4.59 -3.78 -8.71
C LEU A 90 4.92 -4.86 -7.69
N TYR A 91 3.93 -5.27 -6.90
CA TYR A 91 4.02 -6.36 -5.92
C TYR A 91 2.63 -6.93 -5.62
N VAL A 92 2.59 -8.13 -5.05
CA VAL A 92 1.40 -8.74 -4.43
C VAL A 92 1.50 -8.58 -2.92
N GLU A 93 0.39 -8.23 -2.27
CA GLU A 93 0.31 -8.00 -0.83
C GLU A 93 -0.53 -9.06 -0.12
N GLN A 94 0.02 -9.56 0.98
CA GLN A 94 -0.60 -10.44 1.98
C GLN A 94 -1.79 -11.31 1.49
N PRO A 95 -1.54 -12.29 0.62
CA PRO A 95 -2.59 -13.22 0.23
C PRO A 95 -2.94 -14.25 1.30
N PHE A 96 -1.96 -14.69 2.07
CA PHE A 96 -2.10 -15.81 2.99
C PHE A 96 -2.46 -15.38 4.43
N PRO A 97 -2.99 -16.29 5.27
CA PRO A 97 -3.30 -16.01 6.67
C PRO A 97 -2.14 -15.34 7.39
N TYR A 98 -2.45 -14.36 8.24
CA TYR A 98 -1.42 -13.55 8.90
C TYR A 98 -0.58 -14.34 9.91
N ASP A 99 -1.17 -15.36 10.52
CA ASP A 99 -0.56 -16.21 11.54
C ASP A 99 0.42 -17.21 10.92
N LEU A 100 1.66 -16.77 10.73
CA LEU A 100 2.73 -17.58 10.13
C LEU A 100 3.14 -18.78 10.97
N GLU A 101 2.96 -18.72 12.29
CA GLU A 101 3.36 -19.82 13.17
C GLU A 101 2.54 -21.07 12.89
N ASN A 102 1.23 -20.87 12.68
CA ASN A 102 0.28 -21.92 12.36
C ASN A 102 0.15 -22.18 10.85
N HIS A 103 0.53 -21.22 9.99
CA HIS A 103 0.38 -21.29 8.54
C HIS A 103 1.72 -21.05 7.81
N ARG A 104 2.64 -22.01 7.92
CA ARG A 104 3.98 -22.00 7.27
C ARG A 104 3.91 -22.38 5.79
N ILE A 105 3.27 -21.55 4.99
CA ILE A 105 3.12 -21.78 3.54
C ILE A 105 4.43 -21.39 2.83
N ASP A 106 4.95 -22.27 1.98
CA ASP A 106 6.06 -21.94 1.07
C ASP A 106 5.52 -21.05 -0.07
N VAL A 107 6.04 -19.83 -0.15
CA VAL A 107 5.58 -18.80 -1.11
C VAL A 107 6.62 -18.46 -2.17
N HIS A 108 7.74 -19.21 -2.26
CA HIS A 108 8.80 -18.95 -3.25
C HIS A 108 8.26 -18.96 -4.68
N SER A 109 7.27 -19.81 -4.97
CA SER A 109 6.64 -19.88 -6.30
C SER A 109 5.93 -18.57 -6.68
N VAL A 110 5.31 -17.89 -5.71
CA VAL A 110 4.66 -16.58 -5.92
C VAL A 110 5.72 -15.49 -6.08
N ALA A 111 6.71 -15.48 -5.18
CA ALA A 111 7.82 -14.52 -5.18
C ALA A 111 8.66 -14.57 -6.47
N ALA A 112 8.75 -15.74 -7.12
CA ALA A 112 9.39 -15.91 -8.43
C ALA A 112 8.64 -15.22 -9.59
N ARG A 113 7.35 -14.92 -9.42
CA ARG A 113 6.53 -14.23 -10.43
C ARG A 113 6.54 -12.72 -10.21
N LYS A 114 6.28 -12.28 -8.98
CA LYS A 114 6.24 -10.87 -8.57
C LYS A 114 6.74 -10.74 -7.12
N PRO A 115 7.32 -9.59 -6.73
CA PRO A 115 7.58 -9.32 -5.32
C PRO A 115 6.34 -9.55 -4.47
N LEU A 116 6.53 -10.15 -3.30
CA LEU A 116 5.48 -10.57 -2.39
C LEU A 116 5.71 -9.93 -1.01
N PHE A 117 4.78 -9.07 -0.64
CA PHE A 117 4.87 -8.19 0.52
C PHE A 117 4.04 -8.70 1.68
N MET A 118 4.70 -8.84 2.83
CA MET A 118 4.04 -9.11 4.12
C MET A 118 3.41 -7.82 4.64
N ASP A 119 2.16 -7.87 5.08
CA ASP A 119 1.50 -6.81 5.84
C ASP A 119 1.06 -7.32 7.22
N GLU A 120 -0.12 -7.94 7.34
CA GLU A 120 -0.66 -8.38 8.63
C GLU A 120 0.28 -9.37 9.35
N SER A 121 1.03 -10.19 8.61
CA SER A 121 2.07 -11.07 9.18
C SER A 121 3.29 -10.33 9.73
N ALA A 122 3.55 -9.09 9.31
CA ALA A 122 4.76 -8.33 9.65
C ALA A 122 4.53 -7.33 10.81
N HIS A 123 4.08 -7.82 11.97
CA HIS A 123 3.90 -6.97 13.16
C HIS A 123 5.12 -6.92 14.09
N ASP A 124 6.09 -7.85 13.94
CA ASP A 124 7.41 -7.84 14.59
C ASP A 124 8.49 -8.30 13.60
N TRP A 125 9.72 -7.83 13.78
CA TRP A 125 10.87 -8.22 12.94
C TRP A 125 11.16 -9.73 13.00
N GLN A 126 10.79 -10.41 14.09
CA GLN A 126 10.93 -11.87 14.20
C GLN A 126 10.00 -12.60 13.21
N PHE A 127 8.80 -12.08 12.96
CA PHE A 127 7.91 -12.61 11.93
C PHE A 127 8.38 -12.26 10.53
N VAL A 128 8.99 -11.08 10.33
CA VAL A 128 9.66 -10.76 9.06
C VAL A 128 10.75 -11.79 8.76
N LYS A 129 11.56 -12.16 9.76
CA LYS A 129 12.55 -13.23 9.61
C LYS A 129 11.90 -14.57 9.23
N MET A 130 10.81 -14.95 9.90
CA MET A 130 10.10 -16.19 9.60
C MET A 130 9.51 -16.19 8.19
N GLY A 131 8.90 -15.08 7.77
CA GLY A 131 8.37 -14.92 6.41
C GLY A 131 9.48 -14.98 5.36
N TYR A 132 10.63 -14.38 5.61
CA TYR A 132 11.79 -14.49 4.72
C TYR A 132 12.21 -15.95 4.50
N GLU A 133 12.25 -16.78 5.55
CA GLU A 133 12.55 -18.22 5.44
C GLU A 133 11.50 -18.99 4.60
N LEU A 134 10.26 -18.48 4.53
CA LEU A 134 9.16 -19.05 3.74
C LEU A 134 9.12 -18.53 2.29
N GLY A 135 9.98 -17.58 1.92
CA GLY A 135 10.09 -17.03 0.56
C GLY A 135 9.48 -15.65 0.35
N TRP A 136 8.97 -15.00 1.41
CA TRP A 136 8.54 -13.60 1.33
C TRP A 136 9.75 -12.69 1.09
N ASN A 137 9.61 -11.68 0.23
CA ASN A 137 10.72 -10.83 -0.18
C ASN A 137 10.44 -9.32 -0.11
N GLY A 138 9.30 -8.93 0.46
CA GLY A 138 8.96 -7.55 0.76
C GLY A 138 8.21 -7.40 2.09
N VAL A 139 8.27 -6.19 2.66
CA VAL A 139 7.62 -5.86 3.94
C VAL A 139 6.88 -4.53 3.85
N ALA A 140 5.62 -4.52 4.26
CA ALA A 140 4.84 -3.32 4.51
C ALA A 140 5.08 -2.81 5.94
N LEU A 141 5.64 -1.61 6.04
CA LEU A 141 5.91 -0.93 7.30
C LEU A 141 4.79 0.06 7.61
N LYS A 142 4.27 0.03 8.83
CA LYS A 142 3.22 0.95 9.28
C LYS A 142 3.55 1.51 10.67
N VAL A 143 3.60 2.83 10.79
CA VAL A 143 3.88 3.48 12.10
C VAL A 143 2.74 3.28 13.10
N CYS A 144 1.52 3.07 12.61
CA CYS A 144 0.33 2.77 13.42
C CYS A 144 0.34 1.36 14.03
N LYS A 145 1.20 0.44 13.55
CA LYS A 145 1.53 -0.80 14.28
C LYS A 145 2.40 -0.41 15.46
N THR A 146 3.63 0.04 15.19
CA THR A 146 4.50 0.81 16.10
C THR A 146 5.64 1.47 15.31
N GLN A 147 6.14 2.63 15.75
CA GLN A 147 7.34 3.25 15.16
C GLN A 147 8.58 2.35 15.33
N THR A 148 8.81 1.84 16.55
CA THR A 148 9.98 1.00 16.86
C THR A 148 9.96 -0.31 16.07
N GLY A 149 8.80 -0.99 16.00
CA GLY A 149 8.65 -2.21 15.22
C GLY A 149 8.88 -1.99 13.73
N ALA A 150 8.41 -0.86 13.18
CA ALA A 150 8.69 -0.49 11.80
C ALA A 150 10.19 -0.29 11.54
N LEU A 151 10.92 0.38 12.45
CA LEU A 151 12.36 0.59 12.33
C LEU A 151 13.15 -0.73 12.44
N LEU A 152 12.83 -1.57 13.42
CA LEU A 152 13.50 -2.87 13.60
C LEU A 152 13.27 -3.78 12.39
N SER A 153 12.03 -3.84 11.90
CA SER A 153 11.67 -4.59 10.70
C SER A 153 12.40 -4.06 9.47
N ALA A 154 12.46 -2.73 9.30
CA ALA A 154 13.21 -2.10 8.21
C ALA A 154 14.70 -2.45 8.24
N CYS A 155 15.34 -2.35 9.41
CA CYS A 155 16.76 -2.69 9.58
C CYS A 155 17.04 -4.16 9.23
N TRP A 156 16.21 -5.08 9.72
CA TRP A 156 16.36 -6.50 9.44
C TRP A 156 16.13 -6.80 7.96
N ALA A 157 15.04 -6.31 7.38
CA ALA A 157 14.67 -6.49 5.98
C ALA A 157 15.76 -5.97 5.04
N LYS A 158 16.28 -4.75 5.27
CA LYS A 158 17.38 -4.17 4.47
C LYS A 158 18.63 -5.03 4.52
N LYS A 159 19.01 -5.53 5.69
CA LYS A 159 20.18 -6.39 5.85
C LYS A 159 20.07 -7.69 5.03
N HIS A 160 18.86 -8.17 4.78
CA HIS A 160 18.57 -9.40 4.03
C HIS A 160 18.05 -9.13 2.61
N GLY A 161 18.19 -7.89 2.10
CA GLY A 161 17.84 -7.55 0.72
C GLY A 161 16.33 -7.55 0.42
N MET A 162 15.47 -7.53 1.43
CA MET A 162 14.02 -7.42 1.22
C MET A 162 13.63 -6.00 0.82
N GLN A 163 12.59 -5.88 0.00
CA GLN A 163 12.02 -4.60 -0.38
C GLN A 163 11.13 -4.04 0.74
N LEU A 164 10.99 -2.71 0.80
CA LEU A 164 10.20 -2.02 1.81
C LEU A 164 9.14 -1.14 1.17
N MET A 165 7.94 -1.14 1.73
CA MET A 165 6.86 -0.22 1.37
C MET A 165 6.29 0.38 2.64
N VAL A 166 6.19 1.71 2.73
CA VAL A 166 5.50 2.35 3.85
C VAL A 166 4.01 2.47 3.52
N GLN A 167 3.20 1.77 4.30
CA GLN A 167 1.77 1.59 4.06
C GLN A 167 0.93 2.05 5.23
N ASP A 168 -0.30 2.44 4.95
CA ASP A 168 -1.16 3.06 5.94
C ASP A 168 -2.14 2.06 6.59
N LEU A 169 -2.68 2.45 7.74
CA LEU A 169 -3.99 2.00 8.25
C LEU A 169 -4.92 3.21 8.34
N THR A 170 -4.86 4.06 7.31
CA THR A 170 -5.63 5.30 7.20
C THR A 170 -5.33 6.33 8.30
N ASN A 171 -4.08 6.79 8.40
CA ASN A 171 -3.55 7.71 9.39
C ASN A 171 -4.00 9.17 9.11
N PRO A 172 -4.90 9.76 9.91
CA PRO A 172 -5.32 11.14 9.77
C PRO A 172 -4.50 12.08 10.67
N MET A 173 -4.74 13.38 10.56
CA MET A 173 -4.22 14.40 11.48
C MET A 173 -2.70 14.26 11.65
N LEU A 174 -2.19 14.38 12.88
CA LEU A 174 -0.77 14.27 13.19
C LEU A 174 -0.17 12.88 12.91
N ALA A 175 -0.97 11.80 12.82
CA ALA A 175 -0.45 10.46 12.57
C ALA A 175 0.18 10.30 11.18
N MET A 176 -0.23 11.14 10.22
CA MET A 176 0.36 11.23 8.88
C MET A 176 1.84 11.62 8.91
N ILE A 177 2.25 12.45 9.87
CA ILE A 177 3.59 13.05 9.92
C ILE A 177 4.69 12.01 10.19
N PRO A 178 4.66 11.20 11.27
CA PRO A 178 5.66 10.16 11.48
C PRO A 178 5.63 9.10 10.36
N HIS A 179 4.47 8.88 9.74
CA HIS A 179 4.29 7.95 8.63
C HIS A 179 5.08 8.35 7.38
N VAL A 180 4.90 9.59 6.91
CA VAL A 180 5.66 10.09 5.75
C VAL A 180 7.13 10.32 6.07
N GLN A 181 7.46 10.67 7.32
CA GLN A 181 8.84 10.80 7.77
C GLN A 181 9.55 9.44 7.70
N LEU A 182 8.89 8.36 8.11
CA LEU A 182 9.42 7.01 7.91
C LEU A 182 9.68 6.76 6.42
N ALA A 183 8.69 7.00 5.56
CA ALA A 183 8.81 6.80 4.11
C ALA A 183 9.99 7.55 3.49
N ALA A 184 10.20 8.81 3.87
CA ALA A 184 11.27 9.66 3.36
C ALA A 184 12.68 9.13 3.71
N HIS A 185 12.83 8.37 4.80
CA HIS A 185 14.14 7.91 5.30
C HIS A 185 14.42 6.44 5.06
N ILE A 186 13.39 5.59 4.89
CA ILE A 186 13.61 4.14 4.83
C ILE A 186 13.84 3.59 3.42
N GLY A 187 13.73 4.39 2.35
CA GLY A 187 13.94 3.92 0.97
C GLY A 187 12.80 3.02 0.48
N THR A 188 11.57 3.51 0.66
CA THR A 188 10.33 2.82 0.30
C THR A 188 10.18 2.73 -1.22
N ILE A 189 9.64 1.63 -1.74
CA ILE A 189 9.41 1.48 -3.17
C ILE A 189 8.23 2.38 -3.60
N LYS A 190 8.39 3.14 -4.68
CA LYS A 190 7.31 3.94 -5.32
C LYS A 190 6.50 4.85 -4.36
N GLY A 191 7.13 5.34 -3.29
CA GLY A 191 6.55 6.35 -2.40
C GLY A 191 5.83 5.77 -1.18
N VAL A 192 4.70 6.37 -0.81
CA VAL A 192 3.99 6.09 0.45
C VAL A 192 2.49 6.01 0.23
N GLU A 193 1.82 5.06 0.89
CA GLU A 193 0.36 5.02 0.93
C GLU A 193 -0.15 5.94 2.05
N CYS A 194 -1.11 6.83 1.76
CA CYS A 194 -1.74 7.69 2.77
C CYS A 194 -3.21 7.96 2.45
N ASN A 195 -4.07 6.97 2.57
CA ASN A 195 -5.43 7.02 2.02
C ASN A 195 -6.45 7.81 2.88
N ALA A 196 -6.07 8.34 4.04
CA ALA A 196 -6.98 9.08 4.92
C ALA A 196 -7.82 10.19 4.24
N PRO A 197 -7.28 11.02 3.33
CA PRO A 197 -8.09 12.03 2.63
C PRO A 197 -9.22 11.47 1.76
N GLN A 198 -9.20 10.18 1.42
CA GLN A 198 -10.26 9.53 0.65
C GLN A 198 -11.42 9.04 1.53
N PHE A 199 -11.17 8.82 2.83
CA PHE A 199 -12.17 8.30 3.76
C PHE A 199 -12.68 9.36 4.75
N TYR A 200 -11.80 10.27 5.17
CA TYR A 200 -12.10 11.35 6.09
C TYR A 200 -11.36 12.62 5.63
N PRO A 201 -11.80 13.22 4.51
CA PRO A 201 -11.11 14.36 3.92
C PRO A 201 -10.96 15.57 4.85
N GLU A 202 -11.95 15.83 5.70
CA GLU A 202 -12.01 17.04 6.54
C GLU A 202 -11.35 16.89 7.92
N VAL A 203 -11.03 15.65 8.34
CA VAL A 203 -10.56 15.39 9.71
C VAL A 203 -9.20 16.05 10.00
N SER A 204 -8.40 16.27 8.96
CA SER A 204 -7.05 16.87 9.08
C SER A 204 -7.05 18.35 8.69
N SER A 205 -8.21 19.01 8.68
CA SER A 205 -8.36 20.40 8.22
C SER A 205 -7.51 21.38 9.03
N ARG A 206 -7.33 21.14 10.34
CA ARG A 206 -6.44 21.93 11.19
C ARG A 206 -4.98 21.76 10.77
N GLU A 207 -4.49 20.52 10.69
CA GLU A 207 -3.11 20.24 10.30
C GLU A 207 -2.81 20.73 8.88
N ALA A 208 -3.80 20.65 7.98
CA ALA A 208 -3.69 21.14 6.61
C ALA A 208 -3.51 22.67 6.49
N GLN A 209 -3.85 23.45 7.52
CA GLN A 209 -3.53 24.89 7.55
C GLN A 209 -2.03 25.14 7.67
N TYR A 210 -1.29 24.23 8.33
CA TYR A 210 0.15 24.34 8.58
C TYR A 210 0.98 23.51 7.59
N HIS A 211 0.44 22.37 7.12
CA HIS A 211 1.12 21.45 6.20
C HIS A 211 0.25 21.11 4.99
N PRO A 212 -0.18 22.10 4.18
CA PRO A 212 -1.13 21.87 3.10
C PRO A 212 -0.65 20.83 2.08
N GLY A 213 0.66 20.79 1.81
CA GLY A 213 1.29 19.84 0.90
C GLY A 213 1.27 18.39 1.40
N LEU A 214 1.13 18.17 2.71
CA LEU A 214 1.07 16.85 3.30
C LEU A 214 -0.31 16.21 3.15
N TYR A 215 -1.36 17.02 3.25
CA TYR A 215 -2.76 16.57 3.25
C TYR A 215 -3.45 16.73 1.89
N ARG A 216 -2.79 17.38 0.92
CA ARG A 216 -3.27 17.48 -0.46
C ARG A 216 -2.20 17.00 -1.42
N ARG A 217 -2.55 15.99 -2.20
CA ARG A 217 -1.72 15.49 -3.30
C ARG A 217 -1.76 16.43 -4.49
N ARG A 218 -0.61 16.57 -5.14
CA ARG A 218 -0.49 17.17 -6.47
C ARG A 218 0.39 16.26 -7.30
N ASP A 219 -0.11 15.86 -8.47
CA ASP A 219 0.58 14.95 -9.38
C ASP A 219 1.04 13.65 -8.71
N GLY A 220 0.24 13.15 -7.77
CA GLY A 220 0.52 11.92 -7.02
C GLY A 220 1.56 12.05 -5.91
N VAL A 221 2.00 13.27 -5.58
CA VAL A 221 3.04 13.55 -4.60
C VAL A 221 2.47 14.27 -3.37
N VAL A 222 2.95 13.89 -2.19
CA VAL A 222 2.79 14.65 -0.94
C VAL A 222 4.07 15.42 -0.64
N ASP A 223 3.95 16.63 -0.14
CA ASP A 223 5.05 17.55 0.13
C ASP A 223 5.31 17.68 1.63
N LEU A 224 6.55 17.38 2.04
CA LEU A 224 7.02 17.36 3.42
C LEU A 224 7.80 18.64 3.80
N THR A 225 7.96 19.61 2.88
CA THR A 225 8.83 20.78 3.07
C THR A 225 8.43 21.68 4.25
N THR A 226 7.17 21.63 4.67
CA THR A 226 6.67 22.39 5.84
C THR A 226 6.99 21.71 7.17
N LEU A 227 7.47 20.46 7.16
CA LEU A 227 7.93 19.77 8.35
C LEU A 227 9.33 20.26 8.72
N GLY A 228 9.62 20.41 10.01
CA GLY A 228 10.94 20.85 10.45
C GLY A 228 11.06 21.02 11.96
N GLY A 229 12.27 21.35 12.42
CA GLY A 229 12.58 21.44 13.85
C GLY A 229 12.90 20.09 14.48
N ASN A 230 12.78 20.00 15.81
CA ASN A 230 13.13 18.80 16.56
C ASN A 230 12.01 17.75 16.54
N GLY A 231 12.36 16.48 16.77
CA GLY A 231 11.41 15.38 16.83
C GLY A 231 10.86 14.99 15.45
N PHE A 232 9.55 14.73 15.35
CA PHE A 232 8.90 14.39 14.08
C PHE A 232 8.67 15.59 13.15
N GLY A 233 9.04 16.79 13.61
CA GLY A 233 8.94 18.00 12.82
C GLY A 233 7.52 18.51 12.63
N TYR A 234 6.66 18.31 13.64
CA TYR A 234 5.27 18.73 13.62
C TYR A 234 5.08 20.23 13.35
N ALA A 235 6.04 21.10 13.69
CA ALA A 235 6.04 22.53 13.35
C ALA A 235 4.67 23.25 13.49
N MET A 236 3.91 22.90 14.53
CA MET A 236 2.56 23.40 14.81
C MET A 236 2.48 23.92 16.26
N PRO A 237 1.64 24.94 16.53
CA PRO A 237 1.41 25.42 17.88
C PRO A 237 0.71 24.34 18.73
N LEU A 238 1.15 24.20 19.98
CA LEU A 238 0.42 23.47 21.01
C LEU A 238 -0.83 24.29 21.36
N GLU A 239 -1.99 23.63 21.39
CA GLU A 239 -3.22 24.18 21.99
C GLU A 239 -3.19 24.06 23.50
#